data_AF-A0A8C2JXV6-F1
#
_entry.id   AF-A0A8C2JXV6-F1
#
_cell.length_a   1.000
_cell.length_b   1.000
_cell.length_c   1.000
_cell.angle_alpha   90.00
_cell.angle_beta   90.00
_cell.angle_gamma   90.00
#
_symmetry.space_group_name_H-M   'P 1'
#
loop_
_entity.id
_entity.type
_entity.pdbx_description
1 polymer ?
#
loop_
_entity_poly.entity_id
_entity_poly.type
_entity_poly.pdbx_seq_one_letter_code
_entity_poly.pdbx_strand_id
1 'polypeptide(L)'
;DAQCCAHTDYILVPDLLQINNSPCYWGVLDRFEAEQLLEGQPEGTFLLRDSAQDEYLFSVSFRRYSRSLHARIEQNGKRFSFDGRDPCMYRDSSVTGLLRHYS
;
A
#
# COMPACT_ATOMS: atom_id res chain seq x y z
N ASP A 1 21.59 -24.05 18.29
CA ASP A 1 20.19 -23.80 18.69
C ASP A 1 19.64 -22.58 17.95
N ALA A 2 18.79 -22.82 16.95
CA ALA A 2 18.13 -21.78 16.18
C ALA A 2 16.86 -21.35 16.92
N GLN A 3 16.96 -20.29 17.72
CA GLN A 3 15.79 -19.63 18.29
C GLN A 3 15.10 -18.85 17.16
N CYS A 4 14.22 -19.52 16.42
CA CYS A 4 13.23 -18.87 15.57
C CYS A 4 12.28 -18.11 16.49
N CYS A 5 12.67 -16.90 16.90
CA CYS A 5 11.79 -15.97 17.58
C CYS A 5 10.67 -15.64 16.59
N ALA A 6 9.53 -16.32 16.75
CA ALA A 6 8.26 -15.86 16.23
C ALA A 6 7.95 -14.53 16.93
N HIS A 7 8.58 -13.45 16.49
CA HIS A 7 8.10 -12.11 16.78
C HIS A 7 6.75 -12.07 16.09
N THR A 8 5.69 -12.03 16.89
CA THR A 8 4.40 -11.56 16.42
C THR A 8 4.65 -10.12 16.02
N ASP A 9 5.07 -9.89 14.78
CA ASP A 9 5.22 -8.56 14.21
C ASP A 9 3.79 -8.03 14.10
N TYR A 10 3.31 -7.44 15.20
CA TYR A 10 2.07 -6.69 15.18
C TYR A 10 2.22 -5.65 14.10
N ILE A 11 1.31 -5.69 13.13
CA ILE A 11 1.25 -4.69 12.08
C ILE A 11 0.82 -3.38 12.75
N LEU A 12 1.79 -2.51 13.02
CA LEU A 12 1.58 -1.18 13.54
C LEU A 12 1.60 -0.21 12.38
N VAL A 13 0.43 0.35 12.03
CA VAL A 13 0.31 1.45 11.08
C VAL A 13 0.28 2.77 11.88
N PRO A 14 1.42 3.46 12.04
CA PRO A 14 1.51 4.61 12.94
C PRO A 14 0.68 5.81 12.47
N ASP A 15 0.39 5.89 11.16
CA ASP A 15 -0.31 6.99 10.52
C ASP A 15 -1.75 6.63 10.11
N LEU A 16 -2.36 5.61 10.73
CA LEU A 16 -3.71 5.14 10.39
C LEU A 16 -4.77 6.26 10.42
N LEU A 17 -4.70 7.18 11.39
CA LEU A 17 -5.62 8.32 11.44
C LEU A 17 -5.42 9.27 10.25
N GLN A 18 -4.19 9.45 9.77
CA GLN A 18 -3.91 10.28 8.60
C GLN A 18 -4.42 9.60 7.33
N ILE A 19 -4.24 8.28 7.22
CA ILE A 19 -4.78 7.46 6.13
C ILE A 19 -6.30 7.59 6.07
N ASN A 20 -6.99 7.39 7.19
CA ASN A 20 -8.46 7.45 7.27
C ASN A 20 -9.02 8.84 6.92
N ASN A 21 -8.24 9.90 7.12
CA ASN A 21 -8.62 11.28 6.78
C ASN A 21 -8.16 11.68 5.36
N SER A 22 -7.49 10.80 4.63
CA SER A 22 -6.98 11.09 3.29
C SER A 22 -8.08 10.92 2.25
N PRO A 23 -8.26 11.88 1.31
CA PRO A 23 -9.25 11.74 0.23
C PRO A 23 -8.89 10.64 -0.78
N CYS A 24 -7.64 10.16 -0.79
CA CYS A 24 -7.24 9.06 -1.65
C CYS A 24 -7.45 7.68 -1.03
N TYR A 25 -7.93 7.60 0.23
CA TYR A 25 -8.23 6.33 0.89
C TYR A 25 -9.70 5.94 0.71
N TRP A 26 -9.93 4.73 0.20
CA TRP A 26 -11.25 4.21 -0.16
C TRP A 26 -11.71 3.04 0.73
N GLY A 27 -10.92 2.68 1.75
CA GLY A 27 -11.26 1.59 2.66
C GLY A 27 -11.33 0.22 1.98
N VAL A 28 -12.29 -0.60 2.41
CA VAL A 28 -12.57 -1.92 1.83
C VAL A 28 -13.11 -1.73 0.41
N LEU A 29 -12.23 -1.95 -0.56
CA LEU A 29 -12.50 -1.85 -1.98
C LEU A 29 -11.72 -2.97 -2.67
N ASP A 30 -12.39 -3.77 -3.49
CA ASP A 30 -11.69 -4.83 -4.20
C ASP A 30 -10.90 -4.29 -5.41
N ARG A 31 -10.19 -5.20 -6.08
CA ARG A 31 -9.39 -4.84 -7.26
C ARG A 31 -10.26 -4.36 -8.43
N PHE A 32 -11.38 -5.00 -8.69
CA PHE A 32 -12.22 -4.72 -9.85
C PHE A 32 -12.97 -3.41 -9.68
N GLU A 33 -13.47 -3.12 -8.47
CA GLU A 33 -14.06 -1.82 -8.13
C GLU A 33 -13.03 -0.69 -8.30
N ALA A 34 -11.79 -0.90 -7.88
CA ALA A 34 -10.71 0.05 -8.11
C ALA A 34 -10.39 0.25 -9.60
N GLU A 35 -10.42 -0.81 -10.41
CA GLU A 35 -10.23 -0.72 -11.86
C GLU A 35 -11.33 0.14 -12.51
N GLN A 36 -12.59 -0.01 -12.08
CA GLN A 36 -13.73 0.80 -12.56
C GLN A 36 -13.59 2.29 -12.20
N LEU A 37 -13.18 2.60 -10.95
CA LEU A 37 -12.98 3.99 -10.52
C LEU A 37 -11.84 4.68 -11.29
N LEU A 38 -10.83 3.92 -11.71
CA LEU A 38 -9.67 4.43 -12.47
C LEU A 38 -9.90 4.43 -13.98
N GLU A 39 -10.99 3.83 -14.47
CA GLU A 39 -11.30 3.82 -15.89
C GLU A 39 -11.57 5.25 -16.38
N GLY A 40 -10.93 5.63 -17.50
CA GLY A 40 -11.03 6.99 -18.05
C GLY A 40 -10.33 8.09 -17.26
N GLN A 41 -9.74 7.79 -16.09
CA GLN A 41 -9.00 8.78 -15.30
C GLN A 41 -7.64 9.13 -15.92
N PRO A 42 -7.10 10.34 -15.66
CA PRO A 42 -5.77 10.74 -16.10
C PRO A 42 -4.66 9.78 -15.62
N GLU A 43 -3.58 9.67 -16.40
CA GLU A 43 -2.37 8.94 -15.97
C GLU A 43 -1.80 9.52 -14.67
N GLY A 44 -1.37 8.63 -13.76
CA GLY A 44 -0.93 9.00 -12.41
C GLY A 44 -2.05 9.05 -11.37
N THR A 45 -3.32 9.00 -11.78
CA THR A 45 -4.44 8.90 -10.82
C THR A 45 -4.29 7.63 -9.99
N PHE A 46 -4.42 7.74 -8.67
CA PHE A 46 -4.27 6.62 -7.75
C PHE A 46 -5.29 6.67 -6.61
N LEU A 47 -5.48 5.51 -5.99
CA LEU A 47 -6.22 5.34 -4.75
C LEU A 47 -5.54 4.31 -3.84
N LEU A 48 -5.65 4.51 -2.55
CA LEU A 48 -5.29 3.57 -1.50
C LEU A 48 -6.55 2.84 -1.04
N ARG A 49 -6.45 1.53 -0.86
CA ARG A 49 -7.53 0.67 -0.38
C ARG A 49 -6.98 -0.43 0.49
N ASP A 50 -7.87 -1.10 1.23
CA ASP A 50 -7.52 -2.32 1.94
C ASP A 50 -7.10 -3.40 0.94
N SER A 51 -6.16 -4.25 1.33
CA SER A 51 -5.82 -5.41 0.50
C SER A 51 -6.90 -6.47 0.63
N ALA A 52 -7.22 -7.13 -0.48
CA ALA A 52 -8.09 -8.30 -0.49
C ALA A 52 -7.35 -9.60 -0.08
N GLN A 53 -6.07 -9.51 0.29
CA GLN A 53 -5.25 -10.63 0.76
C GLN A 53 -4.91 -10.42 2.22
N ASP A 54 -5.08 -11.48 3.01
CA ASP A 54 -4.91 -11.45 4.46
C ASP A 54 -3.46 -11.14 4.89
N GLU A 55 -2.48 -11.36 4.01
CA GLU A 55 -1.07 -11.06 4.29
C GLU A 55 -0.71 -9.57 4.21
N TYR A 56 -1.59 -8.72 3.66
CA TYR A 56 -1.30 -7.31 3.41
C TYR A 56 -2.44 -6.44 3.92
N LEU A 57 -2.13 -5.34 4.61
CA LEU A 57 -3.18 -4.41 5.04
C LEU A 57 -3.69 -3.54 3.90
N PHE A 58 -2.78 -3.00 3.09
CA PHE A 58 -3.13 -1.99 2.09
C PHE A 58 -2.62 -2.35 0.71
N SER A 59 -3.28 -1.79 -0.29
CA SER A 59 -2.86 -1.83 -1.68
C SER A 59 -3.14 -0.50 -2.35
N VAL A 60 -2.25 -0.08 -3.23
CA VAL A 60 -2.42 1.09 -4.09
C VAL A 60 -2.89 0.60 -5.44
N SER A 61 -3.95 1.19 -5.97
CA SER A 61 -4.38 1.01 -7.35
C SER A 61 -4.15 2.32 -8.09
N PHE A 62 -3.52 2.27 -9.26
CA PHE A 62 -3.14 3.47 -9.99
C PHE A 62 -3.21 3.29 -11.50
N ARG A 63 -3.37 4.39 -12.21
CA ARG A 63 -3.48 4.43 -13.67
C ARG A 63 -2.11 4.74 -14.29
N ARG A 64 -1.61 3.86 -15.16
CA ARG A 64 -0.37 4.07 -15.93
C ARG A 64 -0.40 3.32 -17.25
N TYR A 65 0.13 3.91 -18.32
CA TYR A 65 0.17 3.28 -19.65
C TYR A 65 -1.21 2.81 -20.14
N SER A 66 -2.23 3.60 -19.87
CA SER A 66 -3.64 3.25 -20.14
C SER A 66 -4.08 1.90 -19.53
N ARG A 67 -3.46 1.50 -18.41
CA ARG A 67 -3.85 0.33 -17.61
C ARG A 67 -3.99 0.70 -16.14
N SER A 68 -4.88 0.00 -15.45
CA SER A 68 -4.97 0.04 -14.00
C SER A 68 -4.01 -1.01 -13.45
N LEU A 69 -3.10 -0.58 -12.58
CA LEU A 69 -2.07 -1.42 -11.96
C LEU A 69 -2.27 -1.40 -10.44
N HIS A 70 -1.79 -2.44 -9.78
CA HIS A 70 -1.95 -2.61 -8.34
C HIS A 70 -0.62 -2.98 -7.70
N ALA A 71 -0.29 -2.32 -6.61
CA ALA A 71 0.89 -2.60 -5.81
C ALA A 71 0.47 -2.83 -4.35
N ARG A 72 0.95 -3.91 -3.74
CA ARG A 72 0.70 -4.22 -2.33
C ARG A 72 1.73 -3.48 -1.48
N ILE A 73 1.31 -2.98 -0.33
CA ILE A 73 2.24 -2.36 0.61
C ILE A 73 2.70 -3.44 1.58
N GLU A 74 3.99 -3.75 1.52
CA GLU A 74 4.65 -4.69 2.43
C GLU A 74 5.16 -3.96 3.66
N GLN A 75 5.14 -4.64 4.80
CA GLN A 75 5.77 -4.15 6.03
C GLN A 75 6.94 -5.05 6.41
N ASN A 76 8.08 -4.44 6.72
CA ASN A 76 9.23 -5.11 7.31
C ASN A 76 9.68 -4.32 8.54
N GLY A 77 9.46 -4.89 9.73
CA GLY A 77 9.64 -4.19 11.00
C GLY A 77 8.73 -2.95 11.09
N LYS A 78 9.30 -1.76 11.20
CA LYS A 78 8.56 -0.47 11.26
C LYS A 78 8.62 0.33 9.96
N ARG A 79 8.83 -0.34 8.82
CA ARG A 79 8.97 0.30 7.52
C ARG A 79 8.04 -0.33 6.48
N PHE A 80 7.57 0.49 5.55
CA PHE A 80 6.65 0.16 4.47
C PHE A 80 7.31 0.36 3.10
N SER A 81 7.03 -0.53 2.16
CA SER A 81 7.54 -0.49 0.77
C SER A 81 6.67 -1.31 -0.18
N PHE A 82 6.83 -1.14 -1.50
CA PHE A 82 6.13 -1.97 -2.49
C PHE A 82 6.88 -3.27 -2.86
N ASP A 83 8.17 -3.36 -2.53
CA ASP A 83 8.98 -4.58 -2.62
C ASP A 83 10.01 -4.57 -1.47
N GLY A 84 9.77 -5.39 -0.45
CA GLY A 84 10.64 -5.50 0.72
C GLY A 84 11.91 -6.32 0.47
N ARG A 85 11.97 -7.07 -0.64
CA ARG A 85 13.11 -7.92 -1.00
C ARG A 85 14.18 -7.14 -1.76
N ASP A 86 13.78 -6.12 -2.50
CA ASP A 86 14.71 -5.21 -3.17
C ASP A 86 15.34 -4.21 -2.16
N PRO A 87 16.67 -4.22 -1.97
CA PRO A 87 17.36 -3.26 -1.12
C PRO A 87 17.36 -1.83 -1.68
N CYS A 88 17.20 -1.66 -2.99
CA CYS A 88 17.17 -0.37 -3.67
C CYS A 88 15.79 0.28 -3.60
N MET A 89 14.75 -0.47 -3.22
CA MET A 89 13.40 0.06 -3.14
C MET A 89 13.27 1.06 -1.98
N TYR A 90 12.58 2.17 -2.26
CA TYR A 90 12.32 3.17 -1.24
C TYR A 90 11.45 2.59 -0.11
N ARG A 91 11.76 2.97 1.12
CA ARG A 91 11.04 2.54 2.33
C ARG A 91 10.79 3.72 3.24
N ASP A 92 9.58 3.81 3.77
CA ASP A 92 9.18 4.86 4.71
C ASP A 92 8.70 4.27 6.03
N SER A 93 8.73 5.04 7.12
CA SER A 93 8.16 4.66 8.41
C SER A 93 6.62 4.77 8.47
N SER A 94 5.99 5.30 7.42
CA SER A 94 4.56 5.56 7.32
C SER A 94 4.03 5.22 5.93
N VAL A 95 2.76 4.83 5.82
CA VAL A 95 2.13 4.56 4.52
C VAL A 95 1.98 5.85 3.73
N THR A 96 1.53 6.93 4.37
CA THR A 96 1.40 8.24 3.74
C THR A 96 2.73 8.81 3.25
N GLY A 97 3.83 8.61 4.00
CA GLY A 97 5.18 8.99 3.56
C GLY A 97 5.64 8.20 2.34
N LEU A 98 5.39 6.88 2.33
CA LEU A 98 5.65 6.04 1.16
C LEU A 98 4.88 6.55 -0.07
N LEU A 99 3.58 6.84 0.07
CA LEU A 99 2.76 7.36 -1.04
C LEU A 99 3.26 8.72 -1.55
N ARG A 100 3.62 9.63 -0.63
CA ARG A 100 4.10 10.97 -0.97
C ARG A 100 5.40 10.95 -1.78
N HIS A 101 6.23 9.92 -1.63
CA HIS A 101 7.45 9.77 -2.42
C HIS A 101 7.17 9.48 -3.90
N TYR A 102 6.05 8.79 -4.19
CA TYR A 102 5.69 8.35 -5.55
C TYR A 102 4.58 9.17 -6.22
N SER A 103 3.98 10.12 -5.50
CA SER A 103 2.96 11.05 -6.00
C SER A 103 3.52 12.20 -6.80
#